data_AF-A0A5J4P744-F1
#
_entry.id   AF-A0A5J4P744-F1
#
_cell.length_a   1.000
_cell.length_b   1.000
_cell.length_c   1.000
_cell.angle_alpha   90.00
_cell.angle_beta   90.00
_cell.angle_gamma   90.00
#
_symmetry.space_group_name_H-M   'P 1'
#
loop_
_entity.id
_entity.type
_entity.pdbx_description
1 polymer ?
#
loop_
_entity_poly.entity_id
_entity_poly.type
_entity_poly.pdbx_seq_one_letter_code
_entity_poly.pdbx_strand_id
1 'polypeptide(L)'
;MISANAVNGTKAGLGSSYLSAILQDYAGELREESGVAPAGYALVPTIHIATYNKFNPYLDYKVFMIPAFMVMLLTILTGFLPALNIVGEKESGTVEQINVTPVRKFTFIIAKLIPYWVIGLLILTICFLLAALIYGLSPVGNIVTIYAFAAIYILVVSGLGLVISNYSNTMQQAMFVMFFFVIILILMSGLFT
;
A
#
# COMPACT_ATOMS: atom_id res chain seq x y z
N MET A 1 -31.24 -16.11 15.41
CA MET A 1 -29.77 -15.96 15.33
C MET A 1 -29.21 -17.18 14.61
N ILE A 2 -28.34 -16.99 13.62
CA ILE A 2 -27.71 -18.10 12.89
C ILE A 2 -26.49 -18.55 13.71
N SER A 3 -26.55 -19.76 14.27
CA SER A 3 -25.42 -20.38 14.96
C SER A 3 -24.69 -21.31 14.00
N ALA A 4 -23.48 -20.94 13.58
CA ALA A 4 -22.60 -21.80 12.77
C ALA A 4 -21.52 -22.42 13.65
N ASN A 5 -21.38 -23.75 13.63
CA ASN A 5 -20.33 -24.45 14.35
C ASN A 5 -19.00 -24.29 13.59
N ALA A 6 -18.07 -23.50 14.13
CA ALA A 6 -16.85 -23.11 13.43
C ALA A 6 -15.65 -23.99 13.83
N VAL A 7 -15.52 -25.17 13.23
CA VAL A 7 -14.24 -25.90 13.23
C VAL A 7 -13.23 -25.23 12.29
N ASN A 8 -13.71 -24.54 11.24
CA ASN A 8 -12.92 -23.68 10.36
C ASN A 8 -13.63 -22.32 10.21
N GLY A 9 -13.06 -21.27 10.82
CA GLY A 9 -13.67 -19.95 10.95
C GLY A 9 -13.98 -19.27 9.61
N THR A 10 -13.12 -19.44 8.59
CA THR A 10 -13.30 -18.79 7.28
C THR A 10 -14.49 -19.38 6.52
N LYS A 11 -14.64 -20.72 6.55
CA LYS A 11 -15.79 -21.40 5.94
C LYS A 11 -17.10 -21.10 6.70
N ALA A 12 -17.05 -21.07 8.03
CA ALA A 12 -18.20 -20.73 8.84
C ALA A 12 -18.68 -19.28 8.62
N GLY A 13 -17.75 -18.33 8.49
CA GLY A 13 -18.06 -16.93 8.21
C GLY A 13 -18.65 -16.70 6.81
N LEU A 14 -18.10 -17.35 5.79
CA LEU A 14 -18.67 -17.29 4.44
C LEU A 14 -20.05 -17.95 4.40
N GLY A 15 -20.19 -19.14 5.02
CA GLY A 15 -21.46 -19.86 5.07
C GLY A 15 -22.56 -19.09 5.80
N SER A 16 -22.25 -18.46 6.94
CA SER A 16 -23.23 -17.64 7.66
C SER A 16 -23.60 -16.36 6.90
N SER A 17 -22.67 -15.77 6.15
CA SER A 17 -22.94 -14.62 5.29
C SER A 17 -23.88 -14.97 4.12
N TYR A 18 -23.62 -16.08 3.41
CA TYR A 18 -24.52 -16.54 2.34
C TYR A 18 -25.90 -16.90 2.88
N LEU A 19 -25.96 -17.62 4.02
CA LEU A 19 -27.23 -18.00 4.63
C LEU A 19 -28.03 -16.78 5.09
N SER A 20 -27.36 -15.75 5.61
CA SER A 20 -28.01 -14.48 5.97
C SER A 20 -28.55 -13.75 4.73
N ALA A 21 -27.80 -13.74 3.63
CA ALA A 21 -28.23 -13.13 2.37
C ALA A 21 -29.46 -13.85 1.79
N ILE A 22 -29.43 -15.19 1.73
CA ILE A 22 -30.55 -16.00 1.23
C ILE A 22 -31.79 -15.83 2.11
N LEU A 23 -31.63 -15.82 3.44
CA LEU A 23 -32.76 -15.61 4.35
C LEU A 23 -33.36 -14.21 4.22
N GLN A 24 -32.54 -13.18 3.95
CA GLN A 24 -33.03 -11.82 3.72
C GLN A 24 -33.77 -11.71 2.38
N ASP A 25 -33.26 -12.36 1.34
CA ASP A 25 -33.85 -12.38 0.00
C ASP A 25 -35.21 -13.11 0.02
N TYR A 26 -35.23 -14.32 0.60
CA TYR A 26 -36.46 -15.10 0.77
C TYR A 26 -37.48 -14.42 1.70
N ALA A 27 -37.02 -13.75 2.76
CA ALA A 27 -37.90 -12.93 3.60
C ALA A 27 -38.44 -11.70 2.85
N GLY A 28 -37.73 -11.22 1.82
CA GLY A 28 -38.20 -10.20 0.89
C GLY A 28 -39.32 -10.73 -0.01
N GLU A 29 -39.10 -11.88 -0.66
CA GLU A 29 -40.09 -12.54 -1.52
C GLU A 29 -41.37 -12.90 -0.75
N LEU A 30 -41.25 -13.48 0.45
CA LEU A 30 -42.40 -13.80 1.31
C LEU A 30 -43.21 -12.56 1.73
N ARG A 31 -42.56 -11.40 1.89
CA ARG A 31 -43.24 -10.13 2.18
C ARG A 31 -44.00 -9.61 0.97
N GLU A 32 -43.51 -9.88 -0.23
CA GLU A 32 -44.15 -9.49 -1.49
C GLU A 32 -45.34 -10.42 -1.82
N GLU A 33 -45.21 -11.72 -1.56
CA GLU A 33 -46.26 -12.73 -1.84
C GLU A 33 -47.39 -12.73 -0.80
N SER A 34 -47.08 -12.50 0.49
CA SER A 34 -48.08 -12.62 1.56
C SER A 34 -49.07 -11.46 1.61
N GLY A 35 -48.79 -10.30 1.00
CA GLY A 35 -49.65 -9.10 1.04
C GLY A 35 -49.95 -8.53 2.44
N VAL A 36 -49.49 -9.17 3.52
CA VAL A 36 -49.62 -8.72 4.90
C VAL A 36 -48.51 -7.73 5.19
N ALA A 37 -48.81 -6.44 4.95
CA ALA A 37 -48.06 -5.37 5.60
C ALA A 37 -48.27 -5.51 7.12
N PRO A 38 -47.22 -5.72 7.94
CA PRO A 38 -47.39 -5.75 9.38
C PRO A 38 -47.85 -4.35 9.83
N ALA A 39 -49.05 -4.26 10.39
CA ALA A 39 -49.55 -3.06 11.02
C ALA A 39 -48.60 -2.65 12.17
N GLY A 40 -47.74 -1.66 11.92
CA GLY A 40 -46.86 -1.07 12.94
C GLY A 40 -45.39 -0.92 12.58
N TYR A 41 -44.92 -1.40 11.42
CA TYR A 41 -43.59 -1.05 10.93
C TYR A 41 -43.73 -0.08 9.76
N ALA A 42 -43.41 1.19 10.02
CA ALA A 42 -43.16 2.15 8.96
C ALA A 42 -42.24 1.50 7.92
N LEU A 43 -42.57 1.65 6.64
CA LEU A 43 -41.74 1.29 5.51
C LEU A 43 -40.35 1.88 5.74
N VAL A 44 -39.45 1.14 6.38
CA VAL A 44 -38.05 1.49 6.43
C VAL A 44 -37.62 1.34 4.97
N PRO A 45 -37.28 2.44 4.27
CA PRO A 45 -36.92 2.34 2.87
C PRO A 45 -35.75 1.38 2.78
N THR A 46 -35.86 0.34 1.97
CA THR A 46 -34.72 -0.51 1.64
C THR A 46 -33.77 0.33 0.81
N ILE A 47 -32.83 1.02 1.46
CA ILE A 47 -31.82 1.84 0.80
C ILE A 47 -30.84 0.86 0.15
N HIS A 48 -31.03 0.60 -1.15
CA HIS A 48 -30.04 -0.12 -1.95
C HIS A 48 -28.84 0.80 -2.17
N ILE A 49 -27.79 0.60 -1.38
CA ILE A 49 -26.50 1.27 -1.58
C ILE A 49 -25.79 0.54 -2.73
N ALA A 50 -25.90 1.09 -3.94
CA ALA A 50 -25.11 0.63 -5.09
C ALA A 50 -23.76 1.34 -5.12
N THR A 51 -22.68 0.61 -4.88
CA THR A 51 -21.31 1.15 -4.97
C THR A 51 -20.94 1.39 -6.43
N TYR A 52 -20.73 2.65 -6.81
CA TYR A 52 -20.33 3.03 -8.17
C TYR A 52 -18.84 3.39 -8.23
N ASN A 53 -18.06 2.54 -8.90
CA ASN A 53 -16.62 2.73 -9.07
C ASN A 53 -16.33 3.68 -10.24
N LYS A 54 -16.00 4.94 -9.96
CA LYS A 54 -15.76 5.97 -11.00
C LYS A 54 -14.53 5.71 -11.88
N PHE A 55 -13.44 5.21 -11.29
CA PHE A 55 -12.14 5.10 -11.97
C PHE A 55 -11.83 3.69 -12.47
N ASN A 56 -12.55 2.67 -11.99
CA ASN A 56 -12.42 1.29 -12.48
C ASN A 56 -13.80 0.59 -12.46
N PRO A 57 -14.67 0.84 -13.46
CA PRO A 57 -16.01 0.27 -13.51
C PRO A 57 -16.04 -1.26 -13.55
N TYR A 58 -15.03 -1.88 -14.17
CA TYR A 58 -14.91 -3.32 -14.33
C TYR A 58 -14.04 -4.00 -13.26
N LEU A 59 -13.54 -3.25 -12.28
CA LEU A 59 -12.62 -3.75 -11.26
C LEU A 59 -11.44 -4.51 -11.86
N ASP A 60 -10.89 -4.04 -12.99
CA ASP A 60 -9.72 -4.66 -13.61
C ASP A 60 -8.53 -4.56 -12.64
N TYR A 61 -8.05 -5.71 -12.22
CA TYR A 61 -6.96 -5.87 -11.27
C TYR A 61 -5.68 -5.14 -11.71
N LYS A 62 -5.41 -5.06 -13.02
CA LYS A 62 -4.19 -4.45 -13.57
C LYS A 62 -4.12 -2.96 -13.25
N VAL A 63 -5.25 -2.27 -13.32
CA VAL A 63 -5.34 -0.81 -13.12
C VAL A 63 -5.03 -0.43 -11.66
N PHE A 64 -5.31 -1.32 -10.71
CA PHE A 64 -4.96 -1.12 -9.29
C PHE A 64 -3.55 -1.58 -8.96
N MET A 65 -3.16 -2.76 -9.44
CA MET A 65 -1.95 -3.42 -8.98
C MET A 65 -0.67 -2.83 -9.59
N ILE A 66 -0.73 -2.39 -10.85
CA ILE A 66 0.45 -1.83 -11.54
C ILE A 66 0.96 -0.57 -10.81
N PRO A 67 0.14 0.48 -10.55
CA PRO A 67 0.60 1.64 -9.80
C PRO A 67 1.06 1.30 -8.38
N ALA A 68 0.39 0.36 -7.71
CA ALA A 68 0.77 -0.08 -6.37
C ALA A 68 2.19 -0.68 -6.33
N PHE A 69 2.51 -1.55 -7.30
CA PHE A 69 3.85 -2.10 -7.43
C PHE A 69 4.91 -1.05 -7.79
N MET A 70 4.57 -0.03 -8.59
CA MET A 70 5.49 1.08 -8.86
C MET A 70 5.90 1.80 -7.58
N VAL A 71 4.92 2.15 -6.74
CA VAL A 71 5.18 2.82 -5.47
C VAL A 71 5.95 1.91 -4.52
N MET A 72 5.57 0.63 -4.41
CA MET A 72 6.28 -0.35 -3.58
C MET A 72 7.74 -0.52 -3.98
N LEU A 73 8.02 -0.64 -5.28
CA LEU A 73 9.39 -0.71 -5.80
C LEU A 73 10.18 0.54 -5.44
N LEU A 74 9.58 1.71 -5.62
CA LEU A 74 10.20 2.99 -5.32
C LEU A 74 10.50 3.13 -3.81
N THR A 75 9.62 2.65 -2.93
CA THR A 75 9.86 2.59 -1.46
C THR A 75 11.05 1.72 -1.10
N ILE A 76 11.14 0.53 -1.71
CA ILE A 76 12.23 -0.41 -1.45
C ILE A 76 13.56 0.19 -1.92
N LEU A 77 13.59 0.76 -3.13
CA LEU A 77 14.79 1.33 -3.72
C LEU A 77 15.30 2.58 -3.00
N THR A 78 14.39 3.49 -2.64
CA THR A 78 14.77 4.82 -2.13
C THR A 78 14.72 4.96 -0.62
N GLY A 79 14.01 4.08 0.09
CA GLY A 79 14.00 4.02 1.55
C GLY A 79 14.88 2.90 2.09
N PHE A 80 14.64 1.68 1.62
CA PHE A 80 15.19 0.46 2.21
C PHE A 80 16.67 0.27 1.91
N LEU A 81 17.05 0.27 0.63
CA LEU A 81 18.45 0.09 0.22
C LEU A 81 19.39 1.14 0.82
N PRO A 82 19.11 2.46 0.77
CA PRO A 82 20.01 3.44 1.36
C PRO A 82 20.12 3.30 2.88
N ALA A 83 19.01 3.00 3.58
CA ALA A 83 19.03 2.78 5.02
C ALA A 83 19.92 1.59 5.41
N LEU A 84 19.75 0.46 4.73
CA LEU A 84 20.57 -0.74 4.98
C LEU A 84 22.04 -0.51 4.63
N ASN A 85 22.32 0.23 3.56
CA ASN A 85 23.69 0.55 3.17
C ASN A 85 24.38 1.40 4.26
N ILE A 86 23.69 2.38 4.83
CA ILE A 86 24.21 3.18 5.95
C ILE A 86 24.44 2.33 7.20
N VAL A 87 23.49 1.45 7.54
CA VAL A 87 23.66 0.56 8.72
C VAL A 87 24.78 -0.44 8.50
N GLY A 88 24.93 -0.99 7.30
CA GLY A 88 26.02 -1.91 6.99
C GLY A 88 27.41 -1.26 7.10
N GLU A 89 27.55 -0.01 6.69
CA GLU A 89 28.79 0.76 6.91
C GLU A 89 29.03 1.05 8.40
N LYS A 90 27.96 1.27 9.17
CA LYS A 90 28.02 1.49 10.62
C LYS A 90 28.47 0.21 11.34
N GLU A 91 27.89 -0.93 10.98
CA GLU A 91 28.22 -2.24 11.52
C GLU A 91 29.66 -2.67 11.15
N SER A 92 30.13 -2.32 9.96
CA SER A 92 31.51 -2.58 9.52
C SER A 92 32.55 -1.64 10.15
N GLY A 93 32.13 -0.63 10.94
CA GLY A 93 33.01 0.36 11.55
C GLY A 93 33.55 1.44 10.59
N THR A 94 33.20 1.39 9.31
CA THR A 94 33.66 2.35 8.29
C THR A 94 33.17 3.77 8.56
N VAL A 95 31.99 3.90 9.19
CA VAL A 95 31.45 5.21 9.60
C VAL A 95 32.36 5.92 10.61
N GLU A 96 33.03 5.18 11.49
CA GLU A 96 33.97 5.73 12.47
C GLU A 96 35.28 6.17 11.82
N GLN A 97 35.75 5.41 10.82
CA GLN A 97 36.92 5.77 10.00
C GLN A 97 36.67 7.03 9.15
N ILE A 98 35.45 7.23 8.64
CA ILE A 98 35.11 8.48 7.93
C ILE A 98 35.07 9.67 8.90
N ASN A 99 34.73 9.46 10.18
CA ASN A 99 34.64 10.53 11.16
C ASN A 99 36.02 11.17 11.50
N VAL A 100 37.13 10.52 11.14
CA VAL A 100 38.48 11.11 11.26
C VAL A 100 38.95 11.86 10.01
N THR A 101 38.17 11.82 8.93
CA THR A 101 38.40 12.64 7.73
C THR A 101 37.73 14.01 7.86
N PRO A 102 38.20 15.06 7.17
CA PRO A 102 37.60 16.40 7.26
C PRO A 102 36.24 16.53 6.56
N VAL A 103 35.51 15.43 6.37
CA VAL A 103 34.21 15.38 5.67
C VAL A 103 33.06 15.49 6.66
N ARG A 104 32.13 16.41 6.40
CA ARG A 104 30.93 16.57 7.24
C ARG A 104 29.97 15.39 7.05
N LYS A 105 29.53 14.77 8.16
CA LYS A 105 28.60 13.61 8.17
C LYS A 105 27.34 13.82 7.32
N PHE A 106 26.76 15.02 7.36
CA PHE A 106 25.56 15.36 6.60
C PHE A 106 25.81 15.37 5.08
N THR A 107 26.96 15.88 4.66
CA THR A 107 27.37 15.90 3.24
C THR A 107 27.59 14.48 2.72
N PHE A 108 28.19 13.60 3.54
CA PHE A 108 28.37 12.20 3.20
C PHE A 108 27.02 11.48 2.96
N ILE A 109 26.06 11.67 3.88
CA ILE A 109 24.73 11.05 3.77
C ILE A 109 23.99 11.57 2.52
N ILE A 110 23.96 12.88 2.30
CA ILE A 110 23.28 13.46 1.13
C ILE A 110 23.94 13.00 -0.18
N ALA A 111 25.27 13.00 -0.25
CA ALA A 111 26.00 12.56 -1.44
C ALA A 111 25.67 11.09 -1.80
N LYS A 112 25.33 10.27 -0.80
CA LYS A 112 24.92 8.90 -0.98
C LYS A 112 23.43 8.75 -1.34
N LEU A 113 22.56 9.59 -0.79
CA LEU A 113 21.12 9.56 -1.07
C LEU A 113 20.74 10.07 -2.46
N ILE A 114 21.41 11.10 -2.96
CA ILE A 114 21.12 11.69 -4.28
C ILE A 114 21.15 10.63 -5.40
N PRO A 115 22.16 9.74 -5.49
CA PRO A 115 22.16 8.62 -6.45
C PRO A 115 20.89 7.77 -6.36
N TYR A 116 20.45 7.40 -5.15
CA TYR A 116 19.22 6.61 -4.96
C TYR A 116 17.98 7.38 -5.42
N TRP A 117 17.91 8.69 -5.19
CA TRP A 117 16.81 9.52 -5.64
C TRP A 117 16.73 9.59 -7.17
N VAL A 118 17.87 9.76 -7.83
CA VAL A 118 17.96 9.75 -9.30
C VAL A 118 17.53 8.39 -9.85
N ILE A 119 18.01 7.30 -9.27
CA ILE A 119 17.61 5.94 -9.65
C ILE A 119 16.10 5.73 -9.40
N GLY A 120 15.56 6.26 -8.30
CA GLY A 120 14.14 6.19 -7.97
C GLY A 120 13.24 6.94 -8.98
N LEU A 121 13.70 8.06 -9.52
CA LEU A 121 12.96 8.74 -10.60
C LEU A 121 13.12 8.01 -11.93
N LEU A 122 14.30 7.46 -12.23
CA LEU A 122 14.52 6.65 -13.44
C LEU A 122 13.69 5.37 -13.44
N ILE A 123 13.60 4.65 -12.32
CA ILE A 123 12.81 3.43 -12.22
C ILE A 123 11.32 3.74 -12.43
N LEU A 124 10.84 4.87 -11.91
CA LEU A 124 9.47 5.34 -12.13
C LEU A 124 9.21 5.58 -13.62
N THR A 125 10.14 6.23 -14.34
CA THR A 125 10.06 6.40 -15.80
C THR A 125 9.98 5.06 -16.53
N ILE A 126 10.85 4.12 -16.17
CA ILE A 126 10.88 2.78 -16.79
C ILE A 126 9.57 2.04 -16.53
N CYS A 127 9.05 2.10 -15.31
CA CYS A 127 7.77 1.48 -14.97
C CYS A 127 6.63 2.07 -15.79
N PHE A 128 6.56 3.40 -15.96
CA PHE A 128 5.53 4.01 -16.82
C PHE A 128 5.66 3.57 -18.27
N LEU A 129 6.89 3.49 -18.78
CA LEU A 129 7.15 3.06 -20.15
C LEU A 129 6.71 1.60 -20.35
N LEU A 130 7.02 0.71 -19.41
CA LEU A 130 6.57 -0.68 -19.44
C LEU A 130 5.05 -0.82 -19.30
N ALA A 131 4.42 -0.03 -18.43
CA ALA A 131 2.97 -0.03 -18.27
C ALA A 131 2.25 0.42 -19.55
N ALA A 132 2.80 1.43 -20.23
CA ALA A 132 2.28 1.91 -21.51
C ALA A 132 2.48 0.87 -22.63
N LEU A 133 3.66 0.26 -22.75
CA LEU A 133 3.96 -0.69 -23.84
C LEU A 133 3.25 -2.04 -23.68
N ILE A 134 3.21 -2.59 -22.46
CA ILE A 134 2.72 -3.96 -22.22
C ILE A 134 1.22 -3.96 -21.95
N TYR A 135 0.74 -2.98 -21.18
CA TYR A 135 -0.64 -2.96 -20.69
C TYR A 135 -1.48 -1.85 -21.32
N GLY A 136 -0.91 -1.00 -22.17
CA GLY A 136 -1.60 0.14 -22.75
C GLY A 136 -2.01 1.19 -21.70
N LEU A 137 -1.44 1.12 -20.49
CA LEU A 137 -1.86 1.93 -19.36
C LEU A 137 -0.96 3.17 -19.26
N SER A 138 -1.51 4.30 -19.70
CA SER A 138 -0.83 5.60 -19.65
C SER A 138 -1.46 6.52 -18.60
N PRO A 139 -0.66 7.33 -17.87
CA PRO A 139 -1.21 8.35 -16.98
C PRO A 139 -2.03 9.38 -17.77
N VAL A 140 -3.29 9.58 -17.39
CA VAL A 140 -4.20 10.54 -18.05
C VAL A 140 -3.92 11.99 -17.61
N GLY A 141 -3.23 12.19 -16.47
CA GLY A 141 -2.95 13.50 -15.87
C GLY A 141 -1.60 14.12 -16.28
N ASN A 142 -1.27 15.25 -15.63
CA ASN A 142 0.01 15.92 -15.86
C ASN A 142 1.18 15.11 -15.26
N ILE A 143 2.07 14.66 -16.14
CA ILE A 143 3.26 13.89 -15.80
C ILE A 143 4.15 14.66 -14.81
N VAL A 144 4.32 15.97 -14.95
CA VAL A 144 5.16 16.78 -14.07
C VAL A 144 4.66 16.74 -12.63
N THR A 145 3.34 16.78 -12.43
CA THR A 145 2.72 16.68 -11.11
C THR A 145 3.06 15.33 -10.46
N ILE A 146 3.01 14.24 -11.23
CA ILE A 146 3.38 12.90 -10.75
C ILE A 146 4.85 12.88 -10.30
N TYR A 147 5.77 13.41 -11.10
CA TYR A 147 7.19 13.48 -10.72
C TYR A 147 7.42 14.39 -9.50
N ALA A 148 6.67 15.48 -9.36
CA ALA A 148 6.77 16.35 -8.19
C ALA A 148 6.35 15.61 -6.91
N PHE A 149 5.21 14.93 -6.92
CA PHE A 149 4.78 14.10 -5.78
C PHE A 149 5.72 12.92 -5.55
N ALA A 150 6.25 12.28 -6.60
CA ALA A 150 7.24 11.23 -6.48
C ALA A 150 8.52 11.74 -5.82
N ALA A 151 9.01 12.92 -6.18
CA ALA A 151 10.19 13.52 -5.54
C ALA A 151 9.96 13.81 -4.05
N ILE A 152 8.80 14.36 -3.69
CA ILE A 152 8.42 14.56 -2.29
C ILE A 152 8.35 13.21 -1.55
N TYR A 153 7.74 12.21 -2.18
CA TYR A 153 7.62 10.87 -1.62
C TYR A 153 9.00 10.22 -1.36
N ILE A 154 9.90 10.28 -2.35
CA ILE A 154 11.29 9.80 -2.23
C ILE A 154 11.98 10.49 -1.05
N LEU A 155 11.82 11.81 -0.91
CA LEU A 155 12.42 12.56 0.19
C LEU A 155 11.89 12.09 1.55
N VAL A 156 10.58 11.92 1.69
CA VAL A 156 9.95 11.47 2.94
C VAL A 156 10.37 10.04 3.29
N VAL A 157 10.31 9.13 2.32
CA VAL A 157 10.64 7.71 2.53
C VAL A 157 12.13 7.50 2.81
N SER A 158 13.01 8.23 2.11
CA SER A 158 14.44 8.21 2.41
C SER A 158 14.75 8.83 3.78
N GLY A 159 14.03 9.88 4.18
CA GLY A 159 14.10 10.45 5.53
C GLY A 159 13.70 9.44 6.61
N LEU A 160 12.63 8.68 6.39
CA LEU A 160 12.20 7.59 7.26
C LEU A 160 13.30 6.51 7.36
N GLY A 161 13.86 6.09 6.22
CA GLY A 161 14.99 5.16 6.18
C GLY A 161 16.22 5.67 6.94
N LEU A 162 16.53 6.96 6.84
CA LEU A 162 17.61 7.58 7.61
C LEU A 162 17.36 7.53 9.12
N VAL A 163 16.14 7.84 9.57
CA VAL A 163 15.78 7.75 10.99
C VAL A 163 16.00 6.33 11.50
N ILE A 164 15.56 5.32 10.75
CA ILE A 164 15.75 3.92 11.14
C ILE A 164 17.24 3.54 11.16
N SER A 165 18.02 4.02 10.20
CA SER A 165 19.47 3.79 10.16
C SER A 165 20.21 4.41 11.35
N ASN A 166 19.69 5.51 11.91
CA ASN A 166 20.30 6.16 13.06
C ASN A 166 20.16 5.30 14.33
N TYR A 167 18.95 4.76 14.56
CA TYR A 167 18.62 3.94 15.74
C TYR A 167 19.04 2.47 15.64
N SER A 168 19.41 2.00 14.44
CA SER A 168 19.85 0.62 14.22
C SER A 168 21.38 0.53 14.24
N ASN A 169 21.90 -0.50 14.91
CA ASN A 169 23.35 -0.77 14.96
C ASN A 169 23.77 -2.00 14.13
N THR A 170 22.84 -2.93 13.87
CA THR A 170 23.08 -4.11 13.04
C THR A 170 22.14 -4.14 11.83
N MET A 171 22.59 -4.74 10.73
CA MET A 171 21.77 -4.90 9.52
C MET A 171 20.49 -5.69 9.82
N GLN A 172 20.56 -6.72 10.66
CA GLN A 172 19.38 -7.51 11.04
C GLN A 172 18.33 -6.66 11.79
N GLN A 173 18.76 -5.83 12.74
CA GLN A 173 17.86 -4.93 13.46
C GLN A 173 17.18 -3.96 12.49
N ALA A 174 17.96 -3.35 11.59
CA ALA A 174 17.43 -2.44 10.59
C ALA A 174 16.40 -3.13 9.68
N MET A 175 16.69 -4.35 9.20
CA MET A 175 15.76 -5.10 8.36
C MET A 175 14.41 -5.34 9.05
N PHE A 176 14.40 -5.74 10.33
CA PHE A 176 13.15 -5.98 11.07
C PHE A 176 12.35 -4.69 11.30
N VAL A 177 13.01 -3.60 11.70
CA VAL A 177 12.34 -2.32 11.92
C VAL A 177 11.75 -1.80 10.60
N MET A 178 12.54 -1.84 9.53
CA MET A 178 12.09 -1.40 8.22
C MET A 178 10.93 -2.27 7.70
N PHE A 179 10.97 -3.59 7.90
CA PHE A 179 9.89 -4.51 7.52
C PHE A 179 8.58 -4.18 8.24
N PHE A 180 8.64 -3.87 9.53
CA PHE A 180 7.48 -3.42 10.31
C PHE A 180 6.82 -2.17 9.69
N PHE A 181 7.62 -1.15 9.35
CA PHE A 181 7.09 0.05 8.70
C PHE A 181 6.54 -0.21 7.30
N VAL A 182 7.19 -1.06 6.51
CA VAL A 182 6.69 -1.41 5.16
C VAL A 182 5.34 -2.10 5.23
N ILE A 183 5.12 -3.03 6.17
CA ILE A 183 3.80 -3.64 6.36
C ILE A 183 2.74 -2.57 6.63
N ILE A 184 3.01 -1.64 7.55
CA ILE A 184 2.05 -0.59 7.90
C ILE A 184 1.76 0.31 6.69
N LEU A 185 2.79 0.72 5.96
CA LEU A 185 2.64 1.56 4.76
C LEU A 185 1.82 0.84 3.68
N ILE A 186 2.05 -0.45 3.46
CA ILE A 186 1.29 -1.24 2.49
C ILE A 186 -0.17 -1.37 2.94
N LEU A 187 -0.44 -1.68 4.20
CA LEU A 187 -1.81 -1.82 4.72
C LEU A 187 -2.58 -0.49 4.66
N MET A 188 -1.91 0.64 4.90
CA MET A 188 -2.50 1.98 4.83
C MET A 188 -2.56 2.54 3.40
N SER A 189 -1.93 1.91 2.42
CA SER A 189 -1.88 2.39 1.03
C SER A 189 -3.22 2.34 0.30
N GLY A 190 -4.20 1.62 0.84
CA GLY A 190 -5.49 1.39 0.20
C GLY A 190 -5.47 0.33 -0.90
N LEU A 191 -4.35 -0.38 -1.10
CA LEU A 191 -4.22 -1.46 -2.09
C LEU A 191 -5.23 -2.61 -1.86
N PHE A 192 -5.59 -2.89 -0.60
CA PHE A 192 -6.46 -4.00 -0.21
C PHE A 192 -7.92 -3.59 0.11
N THR A 193 -8.34 -2.38 -0.25
CA THR A 193 -9.70 -1.84 -0.04
C THR A 193 -10.34 -1.52 -1.37
#